data_AF-A0A0G1X8W7-F1
#
_entry.id   AF-A0A0G1X8W7-F1
#
_cell.length_a   1.000
_cell.length_b   1.000
_cell.length_c   1.000
_cell.angle_alpha   90.00
_cell.angle_beta   90.00
_cell.angle_gamma   90.00
#
_symmetry.space_group_name_H-M   'P 1'
#
loop_
_entity.id
_entity.type
_entity.pdbx_description
1 polymer ?
#
loop_
_entity_poly.entity_id
_entity_poly.type
_entity_poly.pdbx_seq_one_letter_code
_entity_poly.pdbx_strand_id
1 'polypeptide(L)'
;MRLTSKLKARAGFTLLEVLIYSVILAIFLGAAFAFIASILGTTDNLLERNELLANAEFVGGKLNWLTGIATDVVIPAADATSTELKMNLSDASSSPAVFFLNGPAVNLSLANASSVPITSERIKVTGFNVQHISASSSPPQLRIYLSLESNIYPNIVATTTLFYVLPR
;
A
#
# COMPACT_ATOMS: atom_id res chain seq x y z
N MET A 1 -13.27 81.02 -29.60
CA MET A 1 -12.09 80.14 -29.41
C MET A 1 -12.58 78.69 -29.33
N ARG A 2 -12.55 77.94 -30.44
CA ARG A 2 -13.07 76.55 -30.50
C ARG A 2 -11.90 75.58 -30.31
N LEU A 3 -11.86 74.89 -29.18
CA LEU A 3 -10.94 73.78 -28.94
C LEU A 3 -11.56 72.52 -29.56
N THR A 4 -11.10 72.13 -30.74
CA THR A 4 -11.41 70.82 -31.33
C THR A 4 -10.47 69.78 -30.73
N SER A 5 -10.94 69.01 -29.75
CA SER A 5 -10.21 67.85 -29.21
C SER A 5 -10.11 66.79 -30.31
N LYS A 6 -8.90 66.58 -30.85
CA LYS A 6 -8.65 65.47 -31.78
C LYS A 6 -8.77 64.15 -31.02
N LEU A 7 -9.85 63.40 -31.27
CA LEU A 7 -9.98 62.01 -30.88
C LEU A 7 -8.88 61.21 -31.59
N LYS A 8 -7.90 60.74 -30.82
CA LYS A 8 -6.80 59.91 -31.31
C LYS A 8 -7.36 58.52 -31.64
N ALA A 9 -7.40 58.17 -32.93
CA ALA A 9 -7.78 56.83 -33.35
C ALA A 9 -6.81 55.81 -32.71
N ARG A 10 -7.36 54.83 -31.98
CA ARG A 10 -6.56 53.73 -31.43
C ARG A 10 -6.06 52.88 -32.60
N ALA A 11 -4.75 52.66 -32.66
CA ALA A 11 -4.17 51.72 -33.63
C ALA A 11 -4.75 50.32 -33.37
N GLY A 12 -5.27 49.68 -34.42
CA GLY A 12 -5.71 48.28 -34.35
C GLY A 12 -4.52 47.34 -34.21
N PHE A 13 -4.78 46.13 -33.72
CA PHE A 13 -3.75 45.09 -33.60
C PHE A 13 -3.21 44.68 -34.96
N THR A 14 -1.91 44.43 -35.02
CA THR A 14 -1.28 43.85 -36.21
C THR A 14 -1.60 42.35 -36.29
N LEU A 15 -1.67 41.80 -37.50
CA LEU A 15 -1.88 40.36 -37.70
C LEU A 15 -0.75 39.52 -37.04
N LEU A 16 0.46 40.07 -37.02
CA LEU A 16 1.61 39.45 -36.36
C LEU A 16 1.45 39.38 -34.83
N GLU A 17 0.92 40.43 -34.18
CA GLU A 17 0.62 40.41 -32.74
C GLU A 17 -0.38 39.31 -32.40
N VAL A 18 -1.46 39.18 -33.18
CA VAL A 18 -2.49 38.14 -32.96
C VAL A 18 -1.86 36.75 -33.08
N LEU A 19 -0.99 36.54 -34.06
CA LEU A 19 -0.29 35.26 -34.24
C LEU A 19 0.63 34.95 -33.05
N ILE A 20 1.45 35.91 -32.62
CA ILE A 20 2.38 35.74 -31.49
C ILE A 20 1.60 35.44 -30.20
N TYR A 21 0.54 36.18 -29.92
CA TYR A 21 -0.29 35.93 -28.73
C TYR A 21 -1.01 34.58 -28.79
N SER A 22 -1.43 34.14 -29.97
CA SER A 22 -2.03 32.81 -30.14
C SER A 22 -1.04 31.68 -29.84
N VAL A 23 0.22 31.82 -30.29
CA VAL A 23 1.28 30.84 -30.00
C VAL A 23 1.61 30.80 -28.51
N ILE A 24 1.78 31.97 -27.88
CA ILE A 24 2.05 32.06 -26.44
C ILE A 24 0.89 31.44 -25.65
N LEU A 25 -0.36 31.72 -26.03
CA LEU A 25 -1.54 31.13 -25.41
C LEU A 25 -1.56 29.61 -25.57
N ALA A 26 -1.26 29.09 -26.76
CA ALA A 26 -1.21 27.65 -27.00
C ALA A 26 -0.14 26.95 -26.14
N ILE A 27 1.06 27.55 -26.02
CA ILE A 27 2.12 27.02 -25.16
C ILE A 27 1.67 27.03 -23.70
N PHE A 28 1.06 28.13 -23.24
CA PHE A 28 0.56 28.26 -21.87
C PHE A 28 -0.51 27.21 -21.55
N LEU A 29 -1.48 27.03 -22.45
CA LEU A 29 -2.52 26.00 -22.29
C LEU A 29 -1.92 24.59 -22.31
N GLY A 30 -0.96 24.32 -23.19
CA GLY A 30 -0.25 23.04 -23.24
C GLY A 30 0.45 22.73 -21.92
N ALA A 31 1.14 23.71 -21.34
CA ALA A 31 1.78 23.57 -20.03
C ALA A 31 0.75 23.33 -18.91
N ALA A 32 -0.38 24.04 -18.92
CA ALA A 32 -1.45 23.85 -17.95
C ALA A 32 -2.05 22.43 -18.01
N PHE A 33 -2.29 21.89 -19.21
CA PHE A 33 -2.79 20.52 -19.38
C PHE A 33 -1.77 19.47 -18.93
N ALA A 34 -0.50 19.63 -19.26
CA ALA A 34 0.56 18.73 -18.80
C ALA A 34 0.66 18.70 -17.27
N PHE A 35 0.54 19.87 -16.64
CA PHE A 35 0.52 19.99 -15.19
C PHE A 35 -0.68 19.27 -14.55
N ILE A 36 -1.89 19.47 -15.09
CA ILE A 36 -3.10 18.79 -14.59
C ILE A 36 -2.97 17.27 -14.73
N ALA A 37 -2.49 16.78 -15.88
CA ALA A 37 -2.30 15.34 -16.11
C ALA A 37 -1.31 14.73 -15.10
N SER A 38 -0.24 15.47 -14.77
CA SER A 38 0.74 15.05 -13.75
C SER A 38 0.11 14.90 -12.36
N ILE A 39 -0.76 15.85 -11.95
CA ILE A 39 -1.47 15.79 -10.66
C ILE A 39 -2.42 14.60 -10.60
N LEU A 40 -3.18 14.36 -11.67
CA LEU A 40 -4.13 13.24 -11.73
C LEU A 40 -3.39 11.90 -11.60
N GLY A 41 -2.33 11.70 -12.39
CA GLY A 41 -1.52 10.48 -12.29
C GLY A 41 -0.87 10.28 -10.92
N THR A 42 -0.53 11.35 -10.22
CA THR A 42 0.02 11.26 -8.86
C THR A 42 -1.05 10.82 -7.85
N THR A 43 -2.29 11.27 -8.01
CA THR A 43 -3.39 10.97 -7.08
C THR A 43 -3.72 9.48 -7.05
N ASP A 44 -3.82 8.84 -8.22
CA ASP A 44 -4.10 7.40 -8.33
C ASP A 44 -3.00 6.56 -7.67
N ASN A 45 -1.73 6.92 -7.92
CA ASN A 45 -0.59 6.25 -7.31
C ASN A 45 -0.61 6.36 -5.77
N LEU A 46 -1.04 7.50 -5.22
CA LEU A 46 -1.14 7.71 -3.78
C LEU A 46 -2.27 6.88 -3.15
N LEU A 47 -3.44 6.82 -3.81
CA LEU A 47 -4.56 6.02 -3.33
C LEU A 47 -4.20 4.53 -3.23
N GLU A 48 -3.54 4.01 -4.26
CA GLU A 48 -3.16 2.60 -4.32
C GLU A 48 -2.05 2.27 -3.30
N ARG A 49 -1.08 3.18 -3.11
CA ARG A 49 -0.08 3.03 -2.03
C ARG A 49 -0.73 3.01 -0.64
N ASN A 50 -1.71 3.86 -0.41
CA ASN A 50 -2.43 3.90 0.87
C ASN A 50 -3.20 2.59 1.11
N GLU A 51 -3.83 2.03 0.07
CA GLU A 51 -4.49 0.72 0.17
C GLU A 51 -3.49 -0.39 0.55
N LEU A 52 -2.31 -0.42 -0.08
CA LEU A 52 -1.27 -1.40 0.27
C LEU A 52 -0.81 -1.25 1.72
N LEU A 53 -0.58 -0.03 2.18
CA LEU A 53 -0.17 0.24 3.56
C LEU A 53 -1.25 -0.15 4.57
N ALA A 54 -2.51 0.22 4.32
CA ALA A 54 -3.63 -0.13 5.18
C ALA A 54 -3.81 -1.65 5.33
N ASN A 55 -3.65 -2.39 4.23
CA ASN A 55 -3.69 -3.86 4.27
C ASN A 55 -2.49 -4.44 5.03
N ALA A 56 -1.28 -3.91 4.82
CA ALA A 56 -0.09 -4.35 5.56
C ALA A 56 -0.23 -4.10 7.07
N GLU A 57 -0.75 -2.93 7.47
CA GLU A 57 -1.04 -2.57 8.85
C GLU A 57 -2.13 -3.45 9.45
N PHE A 58 -3.19 -3.74 8.70
CA PHE A 58 -4.25 -4.62 9.16
C PHE A 58 -3.74 -6.05 9.42
N VAL A 59 -2.99 -6.62 8.47
CA VAL A 59 -2.36 -7.93 8.64
C VAL A 59 -1.39 -7.91 9.81
N GLY A 60 -0.54 -6.88 9.92
CA GLY A 60 0.40 -6.72 11.04
C GLY A 60 -0.28 -6.56 12.39
N GLY A 61 -1.44 -5.88 12.44
CA GLY A 61 -2.27 -5.75 13.65
C GLY A 61 -2.88 -7.07 14.08
N LYS A 62 -3.37 -7.88 13.13
CA LYS A 62 -3.88 -9.24 13.40
C LYS A 62 -2.78 -10.18 13.88
N LEU A 63 -1.61 -10.12 13.25
CA LEU A 63 -0.42 -10.86 13.68
C LEU A 63 -0.03 -10.46 15.10
N ASN A 64 0.09 -9.16 15.38
CA ASN A 64 0.44 -8.66 16.71
C ASN A 64 -0.52 -9.18 17.79
N TRP A 65 -1.83 -9.03 17.54
CA TRP A 65 -2.87 -9.51 18.44
C TRP A 65 -2.73 -11.01 18.73
N LEU A 66 -2.59 -11.85 17.69
CA LEU A 66 -2.49 -13.30 17.85
C LEU A 66 -1.17 -13.73 18.47
N THR A 67 -0.04 -13.10 18.12
CA THR A 67 1.25 -13.37 18.77
C THR A 67 1.26 -12.97 20.24
N GLY A 68 0.49 -11.96 20.64
CA GLY A 68 0.38 -11.52 22.02
C GLY A 68 -0.42 -12.47 22.92
N ILE A 69 -1.25 -13.35 22.34
CA ILE A 69 -2.03 -14.37 23.07
C ILE A 69 -1.62 -15.80 22.71
N ALA A 70 -0.59 -15.95 21.88
CA ALA A 70 -0.04 -17.25 21.50
C ALA A 70 0.69 -17.86 22.69
N THR A 71 0.44 -19.14 22.94
CA THR A 71 1.14 -19.93 23.94
C THR A 71 2.31 -20.70 23.35
N ASP A 72 2.22 -21.06 22.06
CA ASP A 72 3.25 -21.83 21.37
C ASP A 72 3.16 -21.64 19.84
N VAL A 73 4.29 -21.80 19.15
CA VAL A 73 4.38 -21.77 17.68
C VAL A 73 4.65 -23.19 17.19
N VAL A 74 3.69 -23.74 16.45
CA VAL A 74 3.77 -25.09 15.88
C VAL A 74 4.47 -25.07 14.52
N ILE A 75 4.19 -24.05 13.70
CA ILE A 75 4.80 -23.85 12.37
C ILE A 75 5.15 -22.37 12.23
N PRO A 76 6.38 -21.99 11.82
CA PRO A 76 7.52 -22.87 11.57
C PRO A 76 8.05 -23.51 12.86
N ALA A 77 8.68 -24.68 12.74
CA ALA A 77 9.47 -25.23 13.83
C ALA A 77 10.61 -24.26 14.23
N ALA A 78 11.14 -24.44 15.44
CA ALA A 78 12.30 -23.72 15.95
C ALA A 78 13.42 -23.62 14.89
N ASP A 79 13.93 -22.41 14.65
CA ASP A 79 14.97 -22.06 13.68
C ASP A 79 14.66 -22.40 12.21
N ALA A 80 13.39 -22.58 11.86
CA ALA A 80 12.93 -22.83 10.51
C ALA A 80 12.16 -21.65 9.88
N THR A 81 12.04 -21.70 8.56
CA THR A 81 11.21 -20.77 7.77
C THR A 81 10.07 -21.53 7.11
N SER A 82 8.89 -20.92 7.04
CA SER A 82 7.68 -21.47 6.41
C SER A 82 6.87 -20.36 5.74
N THR A 83 6.02 -20.72 4.77
CA THR A 83 4.99 -19.85 4.19
C THR A 83 3.65 -19.95 4.95
N GLU A 84 3.64 -20.64 6.08
CA GLU A 84 2.52 -20.80 6.98
C GLU A 84 3.00 -20.52 8.41
N LEU A 85 2.18 -19.78 9.17
CA LEU A 85 2.33 -19.59 10.61
C LEU A 85 1.16 -20.29 11.30
N LYS A 86 1.46 -21.29 12.11
CA LYS A 86 0.51 -21.97 12.97
C LYS A 86 0.89 -21.78 14.42
N MET A 87 -0.03 -21.24 15.20
CA MET A 87 0.17 -20.96 16.62
C MET A 87 -0.95 -21.59 17.44
N ASN A 88 -0.60 -22.09 18.62
CA ASN A 88 -1.58 -22.44 19.64
C ASN A 88 -1.87 -21.19 20.46
N LEU A 89 -3.14 -20.94 20.73
CA LEU A 89 -3.60 -19.83 21.56
C LEU A 89 -4.04 -20.34 22.93
N SER A 90 -4.09 -19.44 23.91
CA SER A 90 -4.59 -19.73 25.27
C SER A 90 -6.07 -20.10 25.30
N ASP A 91 -6.87 -19.58 24.36
CA ASP A 91 -8.28 -19.91 24.21
C ASP A 91 -8.48 -21.07 23.23
N ALA A 92 -9.02 -22.19 23.73
CA ALA A 92 -9.32 -23.38 22.96
C ALA A 92 -10.36 -23.16 21.84
N SER A 93 -11.23 -22.16 21.95
CA SER A 93 -12.22 -21.88 20.92
C SER A 93 -11.62 -21.21 19.67
N SER A 94 -10.45 -20.60 19.82
CA SER A 94 -9.72 -19.87 18.76
C SER A 94 -8.43 -20.57 18.34
N SER A 95 -8.01 -21.62 19.07
CA SER A 95 -6.79 -22.38 18.85
C SER A 95 -7.05 -23.62 17.98
N PRO A 96 -6.20 -23.95 16.99
CA PRO A 96 -5.02 -23.20 16.55
C PRO A 96 -5.38 -22.01 15.65
N ALA A 97 -4.56 -20.96 15.68
CA ALA A 97 -4.57 -19.89 14.68
C ALA A 97 -3.60 -20.23 13.55
N VAL A 98 -4.08 -20.14 12.31
CA VAL A 98 -3.29 -20.46 11.11
C VAL A 98 -3.34 -19.30 10.13
N PHE A 99 -2.17 -18.72 9.83
CA PHE A 99 -1.96 -17.79 8.74
C PHE A 99 -1.24 -18.50 7.59
N PHE A 100 -1.78 -18.38 6.39
CA PHE A 100 -1.16 -18.97 5.21
C PHE A 100 -1.52 -18.18 3.96
N LEU A 101 -0.67 -18.28 2.95
CA LEU A 101 -0.95 -17.74 1.64
C LEU A 101 -1.88 -18.71 0.88
N ASN A 102 -3.04 -18.23 0.44
CA ASN A 102 -3.94 -18.99 -0.42
C ASN A 102 -4.24 -18.16 -1.68
N GLY A 103 -3.61 -18.51 -2.79
CA GLY A 103 -3.66 -17.71 -4.01
C GLY A 103 -3.06 -16.31 -3.77
N PRO A 104 -3.77 -15.21 -4.13
CA PRO A 104 -3.26 -13.85 -3.97
C PRO A 104 -3.51 -13.25 -2.58
N ALA A 105 -4.11 -13.97 -1.63
CA ALA A 105 -4.53 -13.43 -0.34
C ALA A 105 -3.87 -14.14 0.85
N VAL A 106 -3.58 -13.39 1.92
CA VAL A 106 -3.28 -14.01 3.22
C VAL A 106 -4.62 -14.40 3.83
N ASN A 107 -4.73 -15.66 4.23
CA ASN A 107 -5.89 -16.18 4.92
C ASN A 107 -5.59 -16.37 6.40
N LEU A 108 -6.61 -16.18 7.22
CA LEU A 108 -6.61 -16.52 8.64
C LEU A 108 -7.67 -17.60 8.89
N SER A 109 -7.26 -18.69 9.54
CA SER A 109 -8.17 -19.65 10.14
C SER A 109 -7.99 -19.65 11.66
N LEU A 110 -9.10 -19.74 12.39
CA LEU A 110 -9.13 -19.85 13.85
C LEU A 110 -9.82 -21.16 14.20
N ALA A 111 -9.15 -21.98 15.01
CA ALA A 111 -9.60 -23.33 15.34
C ALA A 111 -9.98 -24.14 14.08
N ASN A 112 -11.18 -24.72 14.07
CA ASN A 112 -11.71 -25.50 12.94
C ASN A 112 -12.65 -24.67 12.04
N ALA A 113 -12.63 -23.34 12.15
CA ALA A 113 -13.43 -22.48 11.30
C ALA A 113 -12.91 -22.48 9.85
N SER A 114 -13.75 -22.04 8.90
CA SER A 114 -13.31 -21.82 7.53
C SER A 114 -12.31 -20.67 7.47
N SER A 115 -11.29 -20.80 6.62
CA SER A 115 -10.29 -19.76 6.43
C SER A 115 -10.91 -18.54 5.75
N VAL A 116 -10.62 -17.34 6.24
CA VAL A 116 -11.12 -16.09 5.69
C VAL A 116 -9.95 -15.24 5.17
N PRO A 117 -10.04 -14.65 3.97
CA PRO A 117 -9.02 -13.72 3.50
C PRO A 117 -9.01 -12.46 4.38
N ILE A 118 -7.81 -12.07 4.83
CA ILE A 118 -7.59 -10.86 5.63
C ILE A 118 -6.98 -9.72 4.82
N THR A 119 -6.84 -9.91 3.51
CA THR A 119 -6.37 -8.91 2.55
C THR A 119 -7.46 -8.62 1.53
N SER A 120 -7.53 -7.36 1.08
CA SER A 120 -8.44 -6.88 0.04
C SER A 120 -8.17 -7.53 -1.33
N GLU A 121 -9.20 -7.68 -2.17
CA GLU A 121 -9.07 -8.18 -3.55
C GLU A 121 -8.36 -7.19 -4.48
N ARG A 122 -8.22 -5.93 -4.05
CA ARG A 122 -7.46 -4.90 -4.79
C ARG A 122 -5.95 -5.11 -4.72
N ILE A 123 -5.47 -5.91 -3.78
CA ILE A 123 -4.07 -6.20 -3.59
C ILE A 123 -3.79 -7.67 -3.85
N LYS A 124 -2.54 -7.95 -4.22
CA LYS A 124 -2.00 -9.29 -4.39
C LYS A 124 -0.82 -9.45 -3.45
N VAL A 125 -0.89 -10.46 -2.61
CA VAL A 125 0.22 -10.88 -1.76
C VAL A 125 1.19 -11.67 -2.63
N THR A 126 2.39 -11.13 -2.81
CA THR A 126 3.45 -11.72 -3.64
C THR A 126 4.44 -12.53 -2.82
N GLY A 127 4.50 -12.29 -1.52
CA GLY A 127 5.35 -13.05 -0.61
C GLY A 127 4.81 -13.02 0.82
N PHE A 128 4.76 -14.19 1.44
CA PHE A 128 4.52 -14.35 2.86
C PHE A 128 5.47 -15.43 3.38
N ASN A 129 6.43 -15.04 4.20
CA ASN A 129 7.40 -15.94 4.81
C ASN A 129 7.54 -15.64 6.28
N VAL A 130 7.64 -16.69 7.08
CA VAL A 130 7.68 -16.62 8.53
C VAL A 130 8.90 -17.40 8.96
N GLN A 131 9.76 -16.78 9.74
CA GLN A 131 10.94 -17.39 10.34
C GLN A 131 10.77 -17.42 11.85
N HIS A 132 10.90 -18.61 12.43
CA HIS A 132 10.94 -18.79 13.87
C HIS A 132 12.40 -18.80 14.31
N ILE A 133 12.78 -17.85 15.16
CA ILE A 133 14.13 -17.71 15.70
C ILE A 133 14.06 -18.09 17.16
N SER A 134 14.62 -19.25 17.51
CA SER A 134 14.70 -19.74 18.88
C SER A 134 16.14 -19.70 19.36
N ALA A 135 16.44 -18.89 20.37
CA ALA A 135 17.77 -18.89 20.97
C ALA A 135 17.69 -19.41 22.41
N SER A 136 18.62 -20.27 22.80
CA SER A 136 18.65 -20.88 24.14
C SER A 136 18.74 -19.86 25.29
N SER A 137 19.21 -18.64 25.01
CA SER A 137 19.41 -17.56 25.97
C SER A 137 18.50 -16.34 25.77
N SER A 138 17.59 -16.34 24.78
CA SER A 138 16.67 -15.21 24.49
C SER A 138 15.23 -15.72 24.32
N PRO A 139 14.20 -14.91 24.60
CA PRO A 139 12.84 -15.25 24.22
C PRO A 139 12.75 -15.54 22.71
N PRO A 140 11.95 -16.55 22.29
CA PRO A 140 11.78 -16.89 20.89
C PRO A 140 11.10 -15.73 20.14
N GLN A 141 11.50 -15.56 18.88
CA GLN A 141 11.07 -14.46 18.04
C GLN A 141 10.49 -14.98 16.72
N LEU A 142 9.49 -14.28 16.20
CA LEU A 142 8.97 -14.48 14.86
C LEU A 142 9.36 -13.30 13.99
N ARG A 143 9.98 -13.59 12.86
CA ARG A 143 10.21 -12.63 11.78
C ARG A 143 9.28 -12.96 10.63
N ILE A 144 8.42 -12.01 10.27
CA ILE A 144 7.42 -12.19 9.22
C ILE A 144 7.72 -11.22 8.10
N TYR A 145 7.99 -11.76 6.92
CA TYR A 145 8.16 -11.03 5.67
C TYR A 145 6.85 -11.06 4.89
N LEU A 146 6.33 -9.87 4.58
CA LEU A 146 5.12 -9.68 3.79
C LEU A 146 5.44 -8.76 2.60
N SER A 147 5.10 -9.20 1.40
CA SER A 147 5.24 -8.46 0.16
C SER A 147 3.89 -8.37 -0.53
N LEU A 148 3.47 -7.14 -0.85
CA LEU A 148 2.17 -6.79 -1.41
C LEU A 148 2.36 -6.00 -2.70
N GLU A 149 1.45 -6.18 -3.65
CA GLU A 149 1.41 -5.52 -4.95
C GLU A 149 -0.02 -5.05 -5.24
N SER A 150 -0.20 -3.89 -5.88
CA SER A 150 -1.53 -3.49 -6.38
C SER A 150 -1.91 -4.36 -7.59
N ASN A 151 -3.13 -4.89 -7.58
CA ASN A 151 -3.65 -5.66 -8.71
C ASN A 151 -3.96 -4.76 -9.93
N ILE A 152 -4.14 -3.46 -9.72
CA ILE A 152 -4.44 -2.47 -10.76
C ILE A 152 -3.14 -1.90 -11.34
N TYR A 153 -2.15 -1.59 -10.48
CA TYR A 153 -0.86 -1.02 -10.87
C TYR A 153 0.30 -1.87 -10.33
N PRO A 154 0.77 -2.89 -11.09
CA PRO A 154 1.81 -3.83 -10.65
C PRO A 154 3.15 -3.20 -10.22
N ASN A 155 3.41 -1.96 -10.67
CA ASN A 155 4.60 -1.20 -10.28
C ASN A 155 4.51 -0.59 -8.87
N ILE A 156 3.34 -0.65 -8.23
CA ILE A 156 3.13 -0.21 -6.85
C ILE A 156 3.23 -1.42 -5.94
N VAL A 157 4.34 -1.48 -5.19
CA VAL A 157 4.68 -2.60 -4.31
C VAL A 157 4.96 -2.07 -2.91
N ALA A 158 4.59 -2.84 -1.89
CA ALA A 158 4.91 -2.58 -0.50
C ALA A 158 5.48 -3.84 0.15
N THR A 159 6.62 -3.71 0.81
CA THR A 159 7.28 -4.80 1.51
C THR A 159 7.49 -4.41 2.96
N THR A 160 7.06 -5.27 3.88
CA THR A 160 7.25 -5.06 5.31
C THR A 160 7.87 -6.31 5.95
N THR A 161 8.71 -6.08 6.96
CA THR A 161 9.24 -7.14 7.81
C THR A 161 8.88 -6.80 9.25
N LEU A 162 8.13 -7.70 9.88
CA LEU A 162 7.60 -7.54 11.22
C LEU A 162 8.34 -8.50 12.17
N PHE A 163 8.62 -8.01 13.37
CA PHE A 163 9.31 -8.78 14.41
C PHE A 163 8.42 -8.86 15.64
N TYR A 164 8.19 -10.07 16.11
CA TYR A 164 7.40 -10.34 17.30
C TYR A 164 8.22 -11.14 18.30
N VAL A 165 8.13 -10.77 19.57
CA VAL A 165 8.69 -11.54 20.67
C VAL A 165 7.54 -12.30 21.32
N LEU A 166 7.68 -13.61 21.46
CA LEU A 166 6.63 -14.43 22.05
C LEU A 166 6.67 -14.32 23.58
N PRO A 167 5.50 -14.20 24.24
CA PRO A 167 5.41 -14.25 25.69
C PRO A 167 5.81 -15.65 26.19
N ARG A 168 6.44 -15.70 27.37
CA ARG A 168 6.78 -16.96 28.05
C ARG A 168 5.59 -17.52 28.81
#